data_AF-A0A934CTA7-F1
#
_entry.id   AF-A0A934CTA7-F1
#
_cell.length_a   1.000
_cell.length_b   1.000
_cell.length_c   1.000
_cell.angle_alpha   90.00
_cell.angle_beta   90.00
_cell.angle_gamma   90.00
#
_symmetry.space_group_name_H-M   'P 1'
#
loop_
_entity.id
_entity.type
_entity.pdbx_description
1 polymer ?
#
loop_
_entity_poly.entity_id
_entity_poly.type
_entity_poly.pdbx_seq_one_letter_code
_entity_poly.pdbx_strand_id
1 'polypeptide(L)'
;MSVPKESIYKLEDVLVQGSNYGLYRLKLRLFKVGLKKSKCEECGWAQKSPDGRIPIELDHINSNRYDNRIENLRILCPNCHSLKPTHRGRNKGARRGGEIGRHATLKTL
;
A
#
# COMPACT_ATOMS: atom_id res chain seq x y z
N MET A 1 -26.37 -15.33 -1.94
CA MET A 1 -25.34 -14.69 -2.79
C MET A 1 -25.14 -13.28 -2.26
N SER A 2 -24.01 -12.97 -1.64
CA SER A 2 -23.72 -11.61 -1.17
C SER A 2 -23.34 -10.74 -2.38
N VAL A 3 -24.11 -9.67 -2.63
CA VAL A 3 -23.76 -8.68 -3.65
C VAL A 3 -22.47 -7.98 -3.19
N PRO A 4 -21.37 -8.01 -3.96
CA PRO A 4 -20.17 -7.28 -3.59
C PRO A 4 -20.50 -5.79 -3.56
N LYS A 5 -20.41 -5.17 -2.38
CA LYS A 5 -20.66 -3.74 -2.19
C LYS A 5 -19.63 -2.93 -2.98
N GLU A 6 -20.07 -2.29 -4.06
CA GLU A 6 -19.25 -1.39 -4.87
C GLU A 6 -18.70 -0.25 -3.98
N SER A 7 -17.46 0.19 -4.25
CA SER A 7 -16.84 1.29 -3.51
C SER A 7 -17.55 2.61 -3.85
N ILE A 8 -18.04 3.34 -2.84
CA ILE A 8 -18.66 4.67 -3.02
C ILE A 8 -17.66 5.76 -3.47
N TYR A 9 -16.37 5.55 -3.22
CA TYR A 9 -15.32 6.48 -3.65
C TYR A 9 -14.97 6.25 -5.11
N LYS A 10 -14.88 7.30 -5.92
CA LYS A 10 -14.36 7.20 -7.29
C LYS A 10 -12.88 6.82 -7.27
N LEU A 11 -12.34 6.33 -8.38
CA LEU A 11 -10.96 5.85 -8.39
C LEU A 11 -9.98 7.04 -8.37
N GLU A 12 -10.36 8.10 -9.05
CA GLU A 12 -9.62 9.36 -9.18
C GLU A 12 -9.47 10.03 -7.82
N ASP A 13 -10.50 9.98 -6.96
CA ASP A 13 -10.45 10.49 -5.59
C ASP A 13 -9.57 9.63 -4.66
N VAL A 14 -9.26 8.40 -5.07
CA VAL A 14 -8.44 7.47 -4.29
C VAL A 14 -6.98 7.52 -4.70
N LEU A 15 -6.67 7.67 -6.00
CA LEU A 15 -5.33 7.67 -6.58
C LEU A 15 -4.64 9.04 -6.47
N VAL A 16 -4.66 9.62 -5.27
CA VAL A 16 -4.10 10.94 -4.96
C VAL A 16 -3.21 10.88 -3.72
N GLN A 17 -2.43 11.93 -3.53
CA GLN A 17 -1.72 12.17 -2.28
C GLN A 17 -2.69 12.63 -1.18
N GLY A 18 -2.48 12.17 0.05
CA GLY A 18 -3.35 12.44 1.21
C GLY A 18 -4.52 11.45 1.38
N SER A 19 -4.67 10.49 0.47
CA SER A 19 -5.74 9.50 0.53
C SER A 19 -5.54 8.51 1.70
N ASN A 20 -6.55 8.36 2.56
CA ASN A 20 -6.55 7.35 3.64
C ASN A 20 -7.24 6.04 3.21
N TYR A 21 -7.38 5.80 1.90
CA TYR A 21 -8.00 4.59 1.39
C TYR A 21 -7.18 3.36 1.77
N GLY A 22 -7.86 2.31 2.23
CA GLY A 22 -7.19 1.11 2.74
C GLY A 22 -6.39 0.37 1.66
N LEU A 23 -5.11 0.09 1.95
CA LEU A 23 -4.16 -0.52 1.03
C LEU A 23 -4.65 -1.85 0.42
N TYR A 24 -5.24 -2.72 1.24
CA TYR A 24 -5.78 -4.01 0.75
C TYR A 24 -6.91 -3.81 -0.26
N ARG A 25 -7.85 -2.90 0.04
CA ARG A 25 -8.96 -2.57 -0.87
C ARG A 25 -8.42 -1.91 -2.13
N LEU A 26 -7.40 -1.06 -2.02
CA LEU A 26 -6.77 -0.40 -3.16
C LEU A 26 -6.17 -1.44 -4.10
N LYS A 27 -5.38 -2.37 -3.56
CA LYS A 27 -4.77 -3.47 -4.31
C LYS A 27 -5.81 -4.25 -5.11
N LEU A 28 -6.88 -4.70 -4.46
CA LEU A 28 -7.95 -5.44 -5.13
C LEU A 28 -8.64 -4.60 -6.22
N ARG A 29 -8.90 -3.32 -5.94
CA ARG A 29 -9.53 -2.41 -6.90
C ARG A 29 -8.64 -2.20 -8.13
N LEU A 30 -7.33 -1.98 -7.95
CA LEU A 30 -6.36 -1.83 -9.03
C LEU A 30 -6.32 -3.04 -9.96
N PHE A 31 -6.49 -4.25 -9.42
CA PHE A 31 -6.61 -5.48 -10.23
C PHE A 31 -7.96 -5.55 -10.94
N LYS A 32 -9.05 -5.23 -10.25
CA LYS A 32 -10.41 -5.23 -10.82
C LYS A 32 -10.50 -4.32 -12.04
N VAL A 33 -9.88 -3.13 -11.99
CA VAL A 33 -9.90 -2.16 -13.09
C VAL A 33 -8.74 -2.31 -14.08
N GLY A 34 -7.87 -3.31 -13.92
CA GLY A 34 -6.77 -3.59 -14.85
C GLY A 34 -5.59 -2.61 -14.81
N LEU A 35 -5.53 -1.68 -13.86
CA LEU A 35 -4.41 -0.74 -13.72
C LEU A 35 -3.12 -1.40 -13.22
N LYS A 36 -3.24 -2.50 -12.48
CA LYS A 36 -2.11 -3.33 -12.04
C LYS A 36 -2.43 -4.80 -12.28
N LYS A 37 -1.38 -5.63 -12.37
CA LYS A 37 -1.51 -7.08 -12.56
C LYS A 37 -1.23 -7.82 -11.27
N SER A 38 -1.82 -9.00 -11.12
CA SER A 38 -1.55 -9.88 -9.97
C SER A 38 -0.20 -10.62 -10.10
N LYS A 39 0.89 -9.87 -10.34
CA LYS A 39 2.25 -10.35 -10.62
C LYS A 39 3.26 -9.35 -10.07
N CYS A 40 4.38 -9.84 -9.53
CA CYS A 40 5.47 -8.96 -9.10
C CYS A 40 6.02 -8.15 -10.28
N GLU A 41 6.09 -6.83 -10.13
CA GLU A 41 6.62 -5.91 -11.14
C GLU A 41 8.14 -5.96 -11.25
N GLU A 42 8.84 -6.53 -10.26
CA GLU A 42 10.30 -6.63 -10.27
C GLU A 42 10.80 -7.98 -10.81
N CYS A 43 10.35 -9.10 -10.24
CA CYS A 43 10.84 -10.44 -10.63
C CYS A 43 9.85 -11.24 -11.47
N GLY A 44 8.63 -10.74 -11.66
CA GLY A 44 7.58 -11.44 -12.40
C GLY A 44 6.94 -12.64 -11.69
N TRP A 45 7.27 -12.91 -10.42
CA TRP A 45 6.64 -13.99 -9.67
C TRP A 45 5.12 -13.79 -9.51
N ALA A 46 4.34 -14.84 -9.74
CA ALA A 46 2.87 -14.82 -9.70
C ALA A 46 2.23 -16.19 -9.37
N GLN A 47 2.91 -17.04 -8.60
CA GLN A 47 2.40 -18.38 -8.31
C GLN A 47 1.22 -18.32 -7.33
N LYS A 48 0.24 -19.20 -7.55
CA LYS A 48 -0.88 -19.38 -6.61
C LYS A 48 -0.45 -20.24 -5.42
N SER A 49 -0.85 -19.85 -4.22
CA SER A 49 -0.76 -20.71 -3.03
C SER A 49 -1.88 -21.76 -3.01
N PRO A 50 -1.83 -22.77 -2.12
CA PRO A 50 -2.82 -23.84 -2.06
C PRO A 50 -4.27 -23.37 -1.86
N ASP A 51 -4.46 -22.21 -1.21
CA ASP A 51 -5.75 -21.52 -1.04
C ASP A 51 -6.14 -20.64 -2.24
N GLY A 52 -5.41 -20.73 -3.35
CA GLY A 52 -5.74 -20.12 -4.64
C GLY A 52 -5.34 -18.64 -4.79
N ARG A 53 -4.87 -17.96 -3.73
CA ARG A 53 -4.40 -16.57 -3.82
C ARG A 53 -3.00 -16.49 -4.45
N ILE A 54 -2.70 -15.37 -5.08
CA ILE A 54 -1.31 -15.02 -5.43
C ILE A 54 -0.82 -14.08 -4.31
N PRO A 55 0.13 -14.50 -3.46
CA PRO A 55 0.63 -13.67 -2.37
C PRO A 55 1.54 -12.60 -2.92
N ILE A 56 0.93 -11.52 -3.39
CA ILE A 56 1.59 -10.28 -3.80
C ILE A 56 1.07 -9.13 -2.95
N GLU A 57 1.89 -8.10 -2.81
CA GLU A 57 1.73 -6.99 -1.90
C GLU A 57 1.78 -5.69 -2.72
N LEU A 58 1.00 -4.69 -2.30
CA LEU A 58 1.05 -3.34 -2.85
C LEU A 58 2.04 -2.55 -2.00
N ASP A 59 3.05 -1.98 -2.64
CA ASP A 59 4.11 -1.19 -2.00
C ASP A 59 4.06 0.25 -2.50
N HIS A 60 4.35 1.17 -1.58
CA HIS A 60 4.51 2.60 -1.87
C HIS A 60 6.01 2.88 -2.05
N ILE A 61 6.41 3.32 -3.25
CA ILE A 61 7.82 3.55 -3.61
C ILE A 61 8.47 4.54 -2.64
N ASN A 62 7.78 5.65 -2.34
CA ASN A 62 8.24 6.63 -1.36
C ASN A 62 7.93 6.26 0.10
N SER A 63 7.23 5.14 0.32
CA SER A 63 6.82 4.63 1.64
C SER A 63 5.93 5.55 2.47
N ASN A 64 5.30 6.51 1.81
CA ASN A 64 4.21 7.29 2.36
C ASN A 64 2.89 6.56 2.09
N ARG A 65 2.31 5.98 3.15
CA ARG A 65 1.02 5.25 3.06
C ARG A 65 -0.17 6.08 2.58
N TYR A 66 -0.03 7.41 2.55
CA TYR A 66 -1.06 8.34 2.11
C TYR A 66 -0.86 8.81 0.66
N ASP A 67 0.21 8.40 -0.02
CA ASP A 67 0.47 8.79 -1.42
C ASP A 67 0.05 7.67 -2.37
N ASN A 68 -1.24 7.63 -2.71
CA ASN A 68 -1.83 6.58 -3.54
C ASN A 68 -1.78 6.88 -5.04
N ARG A 69 -1.02 7.89 -5.47
CA ARG A 69 -0.84 8.17 -6.90
C ARG A 69 -0.25 6.94 -7.61
N ILE A 70 -0.75 6.64 -8.81
CA ILE A 70 -0.46 5.36 -9.48
C ILE A 70 1.03 5.15 -9.73
N GLU A 71 1.76 6.22 -10.03
CA GLU A 71 3.21 6.24 -10.24
C GLU A 71 4.01 5.93 -8.98
N ASN A 72 3.42 6.13 -7.79
CA ASN A 72 4.05 5.81 -6.50
C ASN A 72 3.73 4.39 -6.02
N LEU A 73 2.91 3.64 -6.76
CA LEU A 73 2.46 2.30 -6.39
C LEU A 73 3.13 1.23 -7.24
N ARG A 74 3.54 0.13 -6.61
CA ARG A 74 4.02 -1.07 -7.31
C ARG A 74 3.57 -2.35 -6.63
N ILE A 75 3.46 -3.42 -7.41
CA ILE A 75 3.15 -4.75 -6.93
C ILE A 75 4.43 -5.57 -6.75
N LEU A 76 4.64 -6.12 -5.56
CA LEU A 76 5.81 -6.94 -5.22
C LEU A 76 5.38 -8.32 -4.69
N CYS A 77 6.21 -9.35 -4.90
CA CYS A 77 6.11 -10.57 -4.13
C CYS A 77 6.76 -10.37 -2.73
N PRO A 78 6.45 -11.21 -1.73
CA PRO A 78 7.00 -11.12 -0.38
C PRO A 78 8.53 -11.11 -0.37
N ASN A 79 9.17 -11.87 -1.26
CA ASN A 79 10.63 -11.92 -1.35
C ASN A 79 11.21 -10.59 -1.81
N CYS A 80 10.74 -10.04 -2.95
CA CYS A 80 11.19 -8.73 -3.44
C CYS A 80 10.85 -7.60 -2.46
N HIS A 81 9.65 -7.63 -1.86
CA HIS A 81 9.25 -6.62 -0.90
C HIS A 81 10.13 -6.66 0.36
N SER A 82 10.52 -7.85 0.83
CA SER A 82 11.41 -8.00 1.99
C SER A 82 12.77 -7.32 1.82
N LEU A 83 13.22 -7.13 0.58
CA LEU A 83 14.47 -6.47 0.22
C LEU A 83 14.35 -4.94 0.17
N LYS A 84 13.14 -4.38 0.33
CA LYS A 84 12.97 -2.92 0.28
C LYS A 84 13.45 -2.27 1.56
N PRO A 85 14.14 -1.11 1.48
CA PRO A 85 14.64 -0.41 2.65
C PRO A 85 13.53 -0.10 3.67
N THR A 86 12.32 0.11 3.15
CA THR A 86 11.17 0.62 3.89
C THR A 86 10.26 -0.49 4.43
N HIS A 87 10.52 -1.75 4.05
CA HIS A 87 9.67 -2.88 4.38
C HIS A 87 9.53 -3.07 5.90
N ARG A 88 8.28 -3.30 6.35
CA ARG A 88 7.88 -3.50 7.76
C ARG A 88 8.40 -2.44 8.74
N GLY A 89 8.59 -1.20 8.26
CA GLY A 89 8.99 -0.10 9.14
C GLY A 89 10.45 -0.14 9.57
N ARG A 90 11.34 -0.82 8.83
CA ARG A 90 12.79 -0.72 9.02
C ARG A 90 13.30 0.74 8.98
N ASN A 91 12.56 1.64 8.32
CA ASN A 91 12.85 3.08 8.29
C ASN A 91 12.31 3.90 9.46
N LYS A 92 11.77 3.28 10.52
CA LYS A 92 11.29 4.02 11.72
C LYS A 92 12.41 4.76 12.45
N GLY A 93 13.67 4.35 12.31
CA GLY A 93 14.84 5.03 12.89
C GLY A 93 15.43 6.18 12.05
N ALA A 94 15.01 6.31 10.78
CA ALA A 94 15.50 7.36 9.87
C ALA A 94 14.69 8.67 9.95
N ARG A 95 13.63 8.71 10.77
CA ARG A 95 12.76 9.90 10.96
C ARG A 95 13.32 10.92 11.96
N ARG A 96 14.63 11.17 11.96
CA ARG A 96 15.20 12.37 12.60
C ARG A 96 15.10 13.52 11.59
N GLY A 97 13.93 14.16 11.49
CA GLY A 97 13.77 15.36 10.66
C GLY A 97 12.39 15.61 10.04
N GLY A 98 11.31 15.06 10.58
CA GLY A 98 9.93 15.40 10.16
C GLY A 98 9.17 15.98 11.35
N GLU A 99 8.73 17.22 11.23
CA GLU A 99 8.09 18.02 12.27
C GLU A 99 6.94 17.29 13.00
N ILE A 100 6.96 17.47 14.31
CA ILE A 100 6.04 16.96 15.33
C ILE A 100 4.59 17.43 15.09
N GLY A 101 3.77 16.53 14.58
CA GLY A 101 2.30 16.58 14.74
C GLY A 101 1.94 16.25 16.19
N ARG A 102 1.48 17.28 16.91
CA ARG A 102 1.11 17.34 18.33
C ARG A 102 0.20 16.18 18.78
N HIS A 103 0.56 15.54 19.90
CA HIS A 103 -0.43 15.09 20.88
C HIS A 103 0.03 15.57 22.26
N ALA A 104 -0.71 16.54 22.79
CA ALA A 104 -0.49 17.11 24.09
C ALA A 104 -0.70 16.05 25.18
N THR A 105 0.23 15.95 26.11
CA THR A 105 -0.08 15.62 27.50
C THR A 105 0.76 16.55 28.38
N LEU A 106 0.10 17.56 28.93
CA LEU A 106 0.63 18.37 30.00
C LEU A 106 0.94 17.44 31.18
N LYS A 107 2.21 17.39 31.61
CA LYS A 107 2.56 17.01 32.97
C LYS A 107 3.36 18.15 33.58
N THR A 108 2.64 18.86 34.42
CA THR A 108 3.01 19.86 35.42
C THR A 108 4.30 19.50 36.16
N LEU A 109 5.17 20.49 36.37
CA LEU A 109 6.03 20.58 37.55
C LEU A 109 5.39 21.59 38.51
#